data_AF-A0A3D5UTB8-F1
#
_entry.id   AF-A0A3D5UTB8-F1
#
_cell.length_a   1.000
_cell.length_b   1.000
_cell.length_c   1.000
_cell.angle_alpha   90.00
_cell.angle_beta   90.00
_cell.angle_gamma   90.00
#
_symmetry.space_group_name_H-M   'P 1'
#
loop_
_entity.id
_entity.type
_entity.pdbx_description
1 polymer ?
#
loop_
_entity_poly.entity_id
_entity_poly.type
_entity_poly.pdbx_seq_one_letter_code
_entity_poly.pdbx_strand_id
1 'polypeptide(L)' 'MAPVEKAKGALPGEFTLIEEIFAPLASDAPEAFALKDDAALYRASEGYETVLTVDAIVAGVHFLPDDPPESV' A
#
# COMPACT_ATOMS: atom_id res chain seq x y z
N MET A 1 -29.89 -4.53 10.59
CA MET A 1 -29.53 -3.81 9.35
C MET A 1 -29.60 -4.80 8.20
N ALA A 2 -30.30 -4.46 7.12
CA ALA A 2 -30.31 -5.26 5.90
C ALA A 2 -28.90 -5.31 5.29
N PRO A 3 -28.54 -6.40 4.56
CA PRO A 3 -27.28 -6.46 3.84
C PRO A 3 -27.24 -5.35 2.78
N VAL A 4 -26.21 -4.51 2.84
CA VAL A 4 -25.96 -3.49 1.81
C VAL A 4 -25.53 -4.23 0.55
N GLU A 5 -26.34 -4.12 -0.49
CA GLU A 5 -26.06 -4.67 -1.82
C GLU A 5 -24.77 -4.04 -2.37
N LYS A 6 -23.75 -4.86 -2.64
CA LYS A 6 -22.48 -4.40 -3.22
C LYS A 6 -22.76 -3.90 -4.65
N ALA A 7 -22.53 -2.62 -4.89
CA ALA A 7 -22.71 -2.00 -6.21
C ALA A 7 -21.86 -2.73 -7.27
N LYS A 8 -22.49 -3.05 -8.41
CA LYS A 8 -21.85 -3.64 -9.57
C LYS A 8 -20.80 -2.65 -10.10
N GLY A 9 -19.50 -2.94 -9.91
CA GLY A 9 -18.38 -2.06 -10.27
C GLY A 9 -17.54 -1.55 -9.09
N ALA A 10 -17.75 -2.03 -7.86
CA ALA A 10 -16.86 -1.72 -6.75
C ALA A 10 -15.46 -2.31 -6.97
N LEU A 11 -14.42 -1.51 -6.72
CA LEU A 11 -13.04 -1.99 -6.71
C LEU A 11 -12.90 -3.18 -5.72
N PRO A 12 -12.02 -4.15 -6.02
CA PRO A 12 -11.71 -5.23 -5.08
C PRO A 12 -11.24 -4.65 -3.75
N GLY A 13 -11.42 -5.43 -2.68
CA GLY A 13 -10.85 -5.07 -1.38
C GLY A 13 -9.33 -5.00 -1.44
N GLU A 14 -8.72 -4.26 -0.53
CA GLU A 14 -7.27 -3.99 -0.52
C GLU A 14 -6.42 -5.25 -0.65
N PHE A 15 -6.65 -6.26 0.19
CA PHE A 15 -5.88 -7.51 0.15
C PHE A 15 -6.06 -8.25 -1.19
N THR A 16 -7.26 -8.28 -1.75
CA THR A 16 -7.49 -8.89 -3.07
C THR A 16 -6.75 -8.12 -4.15
N LEU A 17 -6.72 -6.78 -4.09
CA LEU A 17 -5.97 -5.96 -5.03
C LEU A 17 -4.45 -6.21 -4.92
N ILE A 18 -3.92 -6.33 -3.70
CA ILE A 18 -2.51 -6.66 -3.47
C ILE A 18 -2.20 -8.05 -4.04
N GLU A 19 -2.98 -9.06 -3.69
CA GLU A 19 -2.73 -10.45 -4.09
C GLU A 19 -2.86 -10.66 -5.60
N GLU A 20 -3.89 -10.09 -6.23
CA GLU A 20 -4.20 -10.36 -7.64
C GLU A 20 -3.47 -9.42 -8.61
N ILE A 21 -3.13 -8.21 -8.17
CA ILE A 21 -2.56 -7.18 -9.05
C ILE A 21 -1.14 -6.79 -8.63
N PHE A 22 -0.92 -6.33 -7.39
CA PHE A 22 0.37 -5.73 -7.03
C PHE A 22 1.49 -6.75 -6.76
N ALA A 23 1.21 -7.83 -6.03
CA ALA A 23 2.19 -8.87 -5.75
C ALA A 23 2.73 -9.54 -7.03
N PRO A 24 1.91 -9.82 -8.06
CA PRO A 24 2.41 -10.27 -9.37
C PRO A 24 3.34 -9.28 -10.07
N LEU A 25 3.11 -7.97 -9.94
CA LEU A 25 3.99 -6.96 -10.54
C LEU A 25 5.37 -6.89 -9.85
N ALA A 26 5.43 -7.30 -8.57
CA ALA A 26 6.66 -7.38 -7.80
C ALA A 26 7.36 -8.76 -7.93
N SER A 27 6.92 -9.64 -8.82
CA SER A 27 7.43 -11.03 -8.90
C SER A 27 8.93 -11.13 -9.19
N ASP A 28 9.48 -10.14 -9.89
CA ASP A 28 10.91 -10.09 -10.26
C ASP A 28 11.78 -9.48 -9.13
N ALA A 29 11.18 -9.11 -7.99
CA ALA A 29 11.85 -8.55 -6.82
C ALA A 29 11.57 -9.41 -5.57
N PRO A 30 12.36 -10.49 -5.34
CA PRO A 30 12.20 -11.36 -4.17
C PRO A 30 12.25 -10.62 -2.82
N GLU A 31 13.07 -9.56 -2.75
CA GLU A 31 13.23 -8.69 -1.58
C GLU A 31 12.01 -7.81 -1.28
N ALA A 32 10.98 -7.81 -2.14
CA ALA A 32 9.67 -7.22 -1.84
C ALA A 32 8.75 -8.16 -1.04
N PHE A 33 9.19 -9.38 -0.74
CA PHE A 33 8.49 -10.36 0.09
C PHE A 33 7.03 -10.61 -0.32
N ALA A 34 6.77 -10.57 -1.64
CA ALA A 34 5.42 -10.68 -2.21
C ALA A 34 4.40 -9.69 -1.60
N LEU A 35 4.87 -8.54 -1.12
CA LEU A 35 4.08 -7.50 -0.43
C LEU A 35 3.36 -8.01 0.83
N LYS A 36 3.96 -8.98 1.53
CA LYS A 36 3.44 -9.54 2.79
C LYS A 36 4.17 -9.04 4.03
N ASP A 37 5.15 -8.17 3.83
CA ASP A 37 5.95 -7.54 4.88
C ASP A 37 5.73 -6.02 4.81
N ASP A 38 5.98 -5.33 5.92
CA ASP A 38 5.77 -3.87 6.06
C ASP A 38 6.80 -3.07 5.25
N ALA A 39 7.91 -3.72 4.86
CA ALA A 39 8.97 -3.12 4.07
C ALA A 39 9.64 -4.11 3.11
N ALA A 40 10.23 -3.57 2.06
CA ALA A 40 11.10 -4.28 1.12
C ALA A 40 12.57 -3.97 1.40
N LEU A 41 13.47 -4.84 0.92
CA LEU A 41 14.92 -4.58 0.94
C LEU A 41 15.43 -4.18 -0.45
N TYR A 42 16.37 -3.23 -0.47
CA TYR A 42 17.02 -2.77 -1.70
C TYR A 42 18.52 -2.54 -1.48
N ARG A 43 19.36 -3.17 -2.30
CA ARG A 43 20.83 -3.03 -2.22
C ARG A 43 21.31 -1.82 -3.01
N ALA A 44 21.12 -0.63 -2.44
CA ALA A 44 21.61 0.62 -3.04
C ALA A 44 23.14 0.77 -2.95
N SER A 45 23.79 0.15 -1.96
CA SER A 45 25.23 0.27 -1.70
C SER A 45 25.84 -1.06 -1.25
N GLU A 46 27.09 -1.30 -1.63
CA GLU A 46 27.82 -2.53 -1.27
C GLU A 46 27.89 -2.73 0.26
N GLY A 47 27.57 -3.95 0.71
CA GLY A 47 27.61 -4.32 2.13
C GLY A 47 26.41 -3.86 2.96
N TYR A 48 25.41 -3.20 2.37
CA TYR A 48 24.21 -2.72 3.08
C TYR A 48 22.91 -3.03 2.32
N GLU A 49 21.82 -3.08 3.08
CA GLU A 49 20.46 -3.14 2.56
C GLU A 49 19.70 -1.90 3.03
N THR A 50 19.02 -1.25 2.09
CA THR A 50 18.09 -0.16 2.36
C THR A 50 16.71 -0.75 2.60
N VAL A 51 16.09 -0.42 3.74
CA VAL A 51 14.72 -0.79 4.04
C VAL A 51 13.79 0.25 3.40
N LEU A 52 12.89 -0.18 2.53
CA LEU A 52 11.97 0.67 1.79
C LEU A 52 10.53 0.40 2.24
N THR A 53 9.80 1.45 2.58
CA THR A 53 8.35 1.41 2.79
C THR A 53 7.73 2.65 2.16
N VAL A 54 6.44 2.59 1.82
CA VAL A 54 5.72 3.71 1.24
C VAL A 54 4.31 3.76 1.79
N ASP A 55 3.91 4.95 2.24
CA ASP A 55 2.57 5.25 2.70
C ASP A 55 2.00 6.44 1.91
N ALA A 56 0.68 6.52 1.85
CA ALA A 56 -0.01 7.65 1.24
C ALA A 56 -0.87 8.37 2.28
N ILE A 57 -0.78 9.69 2.32
CA ILE A 57 -1.66 10.56 3.11
C ILE A 57 -2.48 11.42 2.16
N VAL A 58 -3.79 11.44 2.36
CA VAL A 58 -4.78 12.01 1.44
C VAL A 58 -5.81 12.82 2.21
N ALA A 59 -6.04 14.07 1.80
CA ALA A 59 -7.02 14.97 2.40
C ALA A 59 -8.45 14.41 2.27
N GLY A 60 -9.25 14.51 3.33
CA GLY A 60 -10.59 13.92 3.42
C GLY A 60 -10.61 12.40 3.71
N VAL A 61 -9.44 11.75 3.78
CA VAL A 61 -9.31 10.33 4.19
C VAL A 61 -8.49 10.24 5.48
N HIS A 62 -7.27 10.78 5.46
CA HIS A 62 -6.31 10.68 6.55
C HIS A 62 -6.30 11.93 7.45
N PHE A 63 -6.61 13.10 6.88
CA PHE A 63 -6.69 14.38 7.58
C PHE A 63 -7.78 15.27 6.96
N LEU A 64 -8.21 16.33 7.63
CA LEU A 64 -9.20 17.28 7.10
C LEU A 64 -8.53 18.33 6.19
N PRO A 65 -9.19 18.81 5.12
CA PRO A 65 -8.58 19.77 4.20
C PRO A 65 -8.08 21.07 4.84
N ASP A 66 -8.67 21.46 5.98
CA ASP A 66 -8.35 22.68 6.71
C ASP A 66 -7.43 22.45 7.92
N ASP A 67 -6.92 21.22 8.12
CA ASP A 67 -5.96 20.96 9.20
C ASP A 67 -4.67 21.78 8.98
N PRO A 68 -4.07 22.35 10.04
CA PRO A 68 -2.79 23.03 9.94
C PRO A 68 -1.71 22.10 9.35
N PRO A 69 -0.88 22.54 8.39
CA PRO A 69 0.11 21.67 7.74
C PRO A 69 1.09 21.01 8.69
N GLU A 70 1.42 21.64 9.82
CA GLU A 70 2.32 21.10 10.85
C GLU A 70 1.73 19.92 11.65
N SER A 71 0.43 19.65 11.50
CA SER A 71 -0.29 18.57 12.18
C SER A 71 -0.62 17.38 11.29
N VAL A 72 -0.25 17.45 10.00
CA VAL A 72 -0.49 16.42 8.97
C VAL A 72 0.78 15.65 8.67
#